data_AF-A0A1N7KU50-F1
#
_entry.id   AF-A0A1N7KU50-F1
#
_cell.length_a   1.000
_cell.length_b   1.000
_cell.length_c   1.000
_cell.angle_alpha   90.00
_cell.angle_beta   90.00
_cell.angle_gamma   90.00
#
_symmetry.space_group_name_H-M   'P 1'
#
loop_
_entity.id
_entity.type
_entity.pdbx_description
1 polymer ?
#
loop_
_entity_poly.entity_id
_entity_poly.type
_entity_poly.pdbx_seq_one_letter_code
_entity_poly.pdbx_strand_id
1 'polypeptide(L)' 'MSTISLRMNEEEEKLIKEYAKANNVSLSELFRSSVLEQIENDIDLKLYHQALQEHHEDPNDISFDEMMKELDVNK' A
#
# COMPACT_ATOMS: atom_id res chain seq x y z
N MET A 1 -0.20 -23.19 -10.53
CA MET A 1 -1.19 -22.13 -10.24
C MET A 1 -1.95 -22.55 -9.00
N SER A 2 -2.07 -21.66 -8.01
CA SER A 2 -2.85 -21.91 -6.81
C SER A 2 -4.24 -21.29 -6.99
N THR A 3 -5.28 -22.00 -6.57
CA THR A 3 -6.67 -21.54 -6.65
C THR A 3 -7.15 -21.18 -5.25
N ILE A 4 -7.86 -20.05 -5.14
CA ILE A 4 -8.55 -19.64 -3.92
C ILE A 4 -10.05 -19.76 -4.19
N SER A 5 -10.75 -20.54 -3.36
CA SER A 5 -12.21 -20.65 -3.40
C SER A 5 -12.79 -19.85 -2.26
N LEU A 6 -13.58 -18.82 -2.59
CA LEU A 6 -14.27 -17.98 -1.62
C LEU A 6 -15.77 -18.32 -1.62
N ARG A 7 -16.35 -18.54 -0.43
CA ARG A 7 -17.80 -18.66 -0.27
C ARG A 7 -18.38 -17.27 -0.07
N MET A 8 -19.43 -16.96 -0.82
CA MET A 8 -20.10 -15.67 -0.79
C MET A 8 -21.60 -15.89 -0.77
N ASN A 9 -22.36 -14.93 -0.27
CA ASN A 9 -23.80 -14.89 -0.51
C ASN A 9 -24.10 -14.28 -1.90
N GLU A 10 -25.35 -14.41 -2.36
CA GLU A 10 -25.76 -13.96 -3.69
C GLU A 10 -25.64 -12.43 -3.87
N GLU A 11 -25.86 -11.65 -2.82
CA GLU A 11 -25.79 -10.19 -2.86
C GLU A 11 -24.34 -9.71 -3.00
N GLU A 12 -23.43 -10.27 -2.20
CA GLU A 12 -21.99 -10.00 -2.27
C GLU A 12 -21.43 -10.37 -3.65
N GLU A 13 -21.77 -11.57 -4.15
CA GLU A 13 -21.29 -12.04 -5.44
C GLU A 13 -21.75 -11.11 -6.57
N LYS A 14 -23.02 -10.69 -6.55
CA LYS A 14 -23.57 -9.75 -7.53
C LYS A 14 -22.86 -8.41 -7.48
N LEU A 15 -22.70 -7.85 -6.28
CA LEU A 15 -22.07 -6.54 -6.08
C LEU A 15 -20.62 -6.52 -6.60
N ILE A 16 -19.81 -7.54 -6.25
CA ILE A 16 -18.41 -7.59 -6.68
C ILE A 16 -18.31 -7.78 -8.20
N LYS A 17 -19.17 -8.61 -8.80
CA LYS A 17 -19.21 -8.79 -10.26
C LYS A 17 -19.56 -7.50 -11.00
N GLU A 18 -20.56 -6.77 -10.51
CA GLU A 18 -20.96 -5.49 -11.10
C GLU A 18 -19.85 -4.44 -10.97
N TYR A 19 -19.17 -4.37 -9.82
CA TYR A 19 -18.02 -3.49 -9.62
C TYR A 19 -16.86 -3.82 -10.57
N ALA A 20 -16.47 -5.10 -10.66
CA ALA A 20 -15.38 -5.52 -11.55
C ALA A 20 -15.70 -5.19 -13.01
N LYS A 21 -16.95 -5.42 -13.43
CA LYS A 21 -17.44 -5.06 -14.77
C LYS A 21 -17.41 -3.55 -15.02
N ALA A 22 -17.85 -2.75 -14.06
CA ALA A 22 -17.84 -1.28 -14.16
C ALA A 22 -16.43 -0.71 -14.30
N ASN A 23 -15.44 -1.35 -13.67
CA ASN A 23 -14.03 -0.96 -13.72
C ASN A 23 -13.22 -1.69 -14.79
N ASN A 24 -13.85 -2.54 -15.61
CA ASN A 24 -13.23 -3.31 -16.68
C ASN A 24 -12.02 -4.16 -16.22
N VAL A 25 -12.13 -4.75 -15.01
CA VAL A 25 -11.13 -5.67 -14.43
C VAL A 25 -11.73 -7.05 -14.20
N SER A 26 -10.89 -8.08 -14.17
CA SER A 26 -11.36 -9.43 -13.80
C SER A 26 -11.59 -9.55 -12.29
N LEU A 27 -12.44 -10.49 -11.85
CA LEU A 27 -12.58 -10.79 -10.41
C LEU A 27 -11.23 -11.18 -9.78
N SER A 28 -10.45 -12.02 -10.46
CA SER A 28 -9.14 -12.47 -9.97
C SER A 28 -8.13 -11.33 -9.84
N GLU A 29 -8.20 -10.34 -10.72
CA GLU A 29 -7.39 -9.13 -10.64
C GLU A 29 -7.83 -8.27 -9.46
N LEU A 30 -9.13 -7.97 -9.37
CA LEU A 30 -9.71 -7.19 -8.26
C LEU A 30 -9.34 -7.77 -6.90
N PHE A 31 -9.56 -9.08 -6.69
CA PHE A 31 -9.21 -9.72 -5.42
C PHE A 31 -7.70 -9.69 -5.15
N ARG A 32 -6.87 -9.94 -6.18
CA ARG A 32 -5.41 -9.94 -6.01
C ARG A 32 -4.91 -8.54 -5.66
N SER A 33 -5.34 -7.51 -6.37
CA SER A 33 -4.91 -6.14 -6.13
C SER A 33 -5.35 -5.66 -4.75
N SER A 34 -6.62 -5.87 -4.39
CA SER A 34 -7.13 -5.43 -3.08
C SER A 34 -6.45 -6.13 -1.90
N VAL A 35 -6.14 -7.43 -2.02
CA VAL A 35 -5.42 -8.15 -0.96
C VAL A 35 -3.97 -7.67 -0.85
N LEU A 36 -3.28 -7.47 -1.97
CA LEU A 36 -1.89 -6.96 -1.96
C LEU A 36 -1.82 -5.54 -1.42
N GLU A 37 -2.74 -4.66 -1.83
CA GLU A 37 -2.83 -3.28 -1.35
C GLU A 37 -3.06 -3.24 0.16
N GLN A 38 -3.92 -4.10 0.72
CA GLN A 38 -4.11 -4.18 2.16
C GLN A 38 -2.83 -4.62 2.89
N ILE A 39 -2.11 -5.61 2.34
CA ILE A 39 -0.85 -6.10 2.93
C ILE A 39 0.20 -4.98 2.91
N GLU A 40 0.32 -4.26 1.79
CA GLU A 40 1.25 -3.13 1.63
C GLU A 40 0.93 -2.01 2.63
N ASN A 41 -0.35 -1.61 2.73
CA ASN A 41 -0.79 -0.61 3.70
C ASN A 41 -0.43 -0.97 5.15
N ASP A 42 -0.60 -2.25 5.53
CA ASP A 42 -0.25 -2.72 6.88
C ASP A 42 1.27 -2.68 7.13
N ILE A 43 2.07 -3.03 6.12
CA ILE A 43 3.53 -2.96 6.19
C ILE A 43 3.99 -1.50 6.28
N ASP A 44 3.49 -0.65 5.41
CA ASP A 44 3.84 0.78 5.35
C ASP A 44 3.50 1.49 6.66
N LEU A 45 2.32 1.22 7.22
CA LEU A 45 1.92 1.79 8.50
C LEU A 45 2.85 1.37 9.64
N LYS A 46 3.27 0.10 9.65
CA LYS A 46 4.23 -0.40 10.64
C LYS A 46 5.60 0.26 10.48
N LEU A 47 6.10 0.36 9.25
CA LEU A 47 7.38 1.00 8.95
C LEU A 47 7.36 2.49 9.34
N TYR A 48 6.27 3.20 9.05
CA TYR A 48 6.08 4.57 9.47
C TYR A 48 6.19 4.75 10.98
N HIS A 49 5.49 3.92 11.77
CA HIS A 49 5.57 3.99 13.22
C HIS A 49 6.97 3.68 13.76
N GLN A 50 7.66 2.71 13.16
CA GLN A 50 9.04 2.39 13.51
C GLN A 50 9.97 3.58 13.23
N ALA A 51 9.91 4.14 12.03
CA ALA A 51 10.74 5.28 11.64
C ALA A 51 10.49 6.51 12.53
N LEU A 52 9.23 6.77 12.91
CA LEU A 52 8.90 7.82 13.86
C LEU A 52 9.49 7.56 15.25
N GLN A 53 9.42 6.33 15.74
CA GLN A 53 9.99 6.00 17.04
C GLN A 53 11.51 6.17 17.02
N GLU A 54 12.19 5.63 16.01
CA GLU A 54 13.65 5.78 15.82
C GLU A 54 14.05 7.26 15.76
N HIS A 55 13.29 8.07 15.02
CA HIS A 55 13.50 9.51 14.95
C HIS A 55 13.27 10.23 16.29
N HIS A 56 12.24 9.84 17.05
CA HIS A 56 12.01 10.40 18.39
C HIS A 56 13.11 10.04 19.39
N GLU A 57 13.72 8.86 19.26
CA GLU A 57 14.83 8.41 20.11
C GLU A 57 16.16 9.09 19.73
N ASP A 58 16.43 9.27 18.44
CA ASP A 58 17.64 9.91 17.91
C ASP A 58 17.35 10.79 16.67
N PRO A 59 16.92 12.05 16.87
CA PRO A 59 16.57 12.95 15.78
C PRO A 59 17.83 13.44 15.06
N ASN A 60 18.06 12.90 13.87
CA ASN A 60 19.15 13.29 12.98
C ASN A 60 18.64 14.21 11.84
N ASP A 61 17.79 15.17 12.16
CA ASP A 61 17.28 16.13 11.19
C ASP A 61 18.37 17.12 10.76
N ILE A 62 18.46 17.35 9.46
CA ILE A 62 19.28 18.42 8.88
C ILE A 62 18.38 19.50 8.30
N SER A 63 18.86 20.74 8.29
CA SER A 63 18.18 21.83 7.61
C SER A 63 18.12 21.60 6.09
N PHE A 64 17.18 22.26 5.42
CA PHE A 64 17.10 22.21 3.96
C PHE A 64 18.42 22.63 3.28
N ASP A 65 19.10 23.64 3.81
CA ASP A 65 20.38 24.11 3.28
C ASP A 65 21.50 23.07 3.44
N GLU A 66 21.51 22.32 4.54
CA GLU A 66 22.45 21.21 4.77
C GLU A 66 22.13 20.03 3.84
N MET A 67 20.86 19.66 3.70
CA MET A 67 20.43 18.62 2.76
C MET A 67 20.84 18.94 1.32
N MET A 68 20.65 20.19 0.87
CA MET A 68 21.04 20.62 -0.47
C MET A 68 22.56 20.60 -0.69
N LYS A 69 23.36 20.77 0.37
CA LYS A 69 24.82 20.60 0.31
C LYS A 69 25.21 19.13 0.22
N GLU A 70 24.53 18.24 0.93
CA GLU A 70 24.81 16.79 0.90
C GLU A 70 24.44 16.13 -0.43
N LEU A 71 23.32 16.55 -1.04
CA LEU A 71 22.81 15.97 -2.29
C LEU A 71 23.57 16.44 -3.55
N ASP A 72 24.58 17.29 -3.43
CA ASP A 72 25.39 17.84 -4.53
C ASP A 72 24.54 18.38 -5.71
N VAL A 73 23.38 18.96 -5.42
CA VAL A 73 22.43 19.45 -6.44
C VAL A 73 22.89 20.74 -7.12
N ASN A 74 24.11 21.21 -6.82
CA ASN A 74 24.74 22.37 -7.44
C ASN A 74 25.63 21.95 -8.62
N LYS A 75 25.00 21.49 -9.70
CA LYS A 75 25.62 21.44 -11.04
C LYS A 75 24.84 22.28 -12.03
#